data_AF-A0A838VLL0-F1
#
_entry.id   AF-A0A838VLL0-F1
#
_cell.length_a   1.000
_cell.length_b   1.000
_cell.length_c   1.000
_cell.angle_alpha   90.00
_cell.angle_beta   90.00
_cell.angle_gamma   90.00
#
_symmetry.space_group_name_H-M   'P 1'
#
loop_
_entity.id
_entity.type
_entity.pdbx_description
1 polymer ?
#
loop_
_entity_poly.entity_id
_entity_poly.type
_entity_poly.pdbx_seq_one_letter_code
_entity_poly.pdbx_strand_id
1 'polypeptide(L)'
;MKIASLLTTAATITSLVGILTVWDGPLKVINPQLVQASAQEMKDITGLTFQQKIAKVTQHKGQFGGGDELRRYFFGDLEPLGVQPGGAGMVVSLYNKAHNVTFSYCATYDVVVAVKQGKVTRFPANEVK
;
A
#
# COMPACT_ATOMS: atom_id res chain seq x y z
N MET A 1 52.41 19.68 30.81
CA MET A 1 51.44 20.18 29.81
C MET A 1 50.09 19.56 30.16
N LYS A 2 48.93 20.24 30.23
CA LYS A 2 48.52 21.66 30.20
C LYS A 2 47.29 21.79 31.14
N ILE A 3 46.90 23.00 31.55
CA ILE A 3 45.72 23.30 32.39
C ILE A 3 44.75 24.22 31.60
N ALA A 4 43.46 24.25 31.97
CA ALA A 4 42.33 25.01 31.38
C ALA A 4 41.86 24.45 30.00
N SER A 5 40.57 24.39 29.61
CA SER A 5 39.41 25.29 29.79
C SER A 5 38.08 24.52 29.51
N LEU A 6 36.82 24.98 29.71
CA LEU A 6 36.13 26.06 30.48
C LEU A 6 34.58 25.85 30.32
N LEU A 7 33.76 26.19 31.34
CA LEU A 7 32.27 26.34 31.33
C LEU A 7 31.43 25.07 31.01
N THR A 8 30.29 24.71 31.64
CA THR A 8 29.07 25.40 32.14
C THR A 8 28.06 25.90 31.08
N THR A 9 27.14 25.01 30.71
CA THR A 9 25.72 25.27 30.37
C THR A 9 24.96 23.98 30.72
N ALA A 10 24.07 23.89 31.73
CA ALA A 10 22.99 24.78 32.17
C ALA A 10 21.82 24.89 31.17
N ALA A 11 21.14 23.76 30.93
CA ALA A 11 19.76 23.63 30.46
C ALA A 11 19.31 22.17 30.74
N THR A 12 18.51 21.85 31.76
CA THR A 12 17.03 21.89 31.78
C THR A 12 16.36 20.98 30.72
N ILE A 13 15.36 20.14 31.00
CA ILE A 13 14.61 19.81 32.24
C ILE A 13 13.77 18.53 31.97
N THR A 14 13.25 17.89 33.03
CA THR A 14 12.18 16.85 33.04
C THR A 14 12.34 15.54 32.24
N SER A 15 12.35 14.46 33.02
CA SER A 15 11.68 13.20 32.72
C SER A 15 10.21 13.36 32.29
N LEU A 16 9.79 12.58 31.29
CA LEU A 16 8.40 12.22 31.04
C LEU A 16 8.42 10.82 30.39
N VAL A 17 8.54 9.74 31.17
CA VAL A 17 7.40 9.03 31.80
C VAL A 17 6.19 9.00 30.87
N GLY A 18 5.90 7.81 30.33
CA GLY A 18 4.91 7.66 29.26
C GLY A 18 3.51 8.09 29.65
N ILE A 19 2.86 8.82 28.74
CA ILE A 19 1.44 9.10 28.76
C ILE A 19 0.86 8.53 27.47
N LEU A 20 0.57 7.22 27.46
CA LEU A 20 -0.29 6.60 26.45
C LEU A 20 -1.75 6.90 26.79
N THR A 21 -2.15 8.17 26.72
CA THR A 21 -3.56 8.53 26.67
C THR A 21 -4.10 8.15 25.30
N VAL A 22 -4.89 7.08 25.28
CA VAL A 22 -5.83 6.75 24.20
C VAL A 22 -6.62 8.02 23.87
N TRP A 23 -6.43 8.54 22.65
CA TRP A 23 -7.20 9.67 22.16
C TRP A 23 -8.00 9.22 20.95
N ASP A 24 -9.29 8.97 21.16
CA ASP A 24 -10.31 8.82 20.11
C ASP A 24 -10.57 10.19 19.44
N GLY A 25 -9.52 10.74 18.83
CA GLY A 25 -9.55 11.96 18.05
C GLY A 25 -9.85 11.60 16.59
N PRO A 26 -10.87 12.19 15.95
CA PRO A 26 -11.14 11.90 14.55
C PRO A 26 -9.95 12.38 13.70
N LEU A 27 -9.28 11.44 13.02
CA LEU A 27 -8.13 11.65 12.13
C LEU A 27 -8.35 12.72 11.03
N LYS A 28 -9.60 13.17 10.83
CA LYS A 28 -10.02 14.31 9.99
C LYS A 28 -9.23 15.61 10.21
N VAL A 29 -8.70 15.86 11.42
CA VAL A 29 -8.08 17.16 11.76
C VAL A 29 -6.58 17.22 11.40
N ILE A 30 -5.91 16.08 11.26
CA ILE A 30 -4.44 16.03 11.18
C ILE A 30 -3.91 16.42 9.79
N ASN A 31 -4.65 16.15 8.71
CA ASN A 31 -4.35 16.74 7.40
C ASN A 31 -5.57 16.76 6.46
N PRO A 32 -6.14 17.93 6.09
CA PRO A 32 -7.21 18.00 5.11
C PRO A 32 -6.77 17.50 3.72
N GLN A 33 -5.48 17.51 3.39
CA GLN A 33 -4.97 16.98 2.11
C GLN A 33 -5.08 15.45 1.99
N LEU A 34 -5.10 14.70 3.10
CA LEU A 34 -5.39 13.26 3.08
C LEU A 34 -6.84 12.99 2.66
N VAL A 35 -7.77 13.89 3.01
CA VAL A 35 -9.17 13.82 2.57
C VAL A 35 -9.31 14.35 1.14
N GLN A 36 -8.56 15.39 0.78
CA GLN A 36 -8.61 16.00 -0.56
C GLN A 36 -8.05 15.09 -1.67
N ALA A 37 -7.18 14.13 -1.35
CA ALA A 37 -6.77 13.07 -2.27
C ALA A 37 -7.89 12.07 -2.62
N SER A 38 -8.99 12.05 -1.85
CA SER A 38 -10.22 11.27 -2.13
C SER A 38 -11.31 12.09 -2.84
N ALA A 39 -10.93 13.18 -3.51
CA ALA A 39 -11.87 14.04 -4.25
C ALA A 39 -12.52 13.31 -5.43
N GLN A 40 -13.67 12.69 -5.16
CA GLN A 40 -14.70 12.29 -6.12
C GLN A 40 -14.22 11.38 -7.26
N GLU A 41 -13.64 10.22 -6.95
CA GLU A 41 -13.57 9.12 -7.93
C GLU A 41 -14.99 8.79 -8.41
N MET A 42 -15.29 9.12 -9.67
CA MET A 42 -16.57 8.80 -10.30
C MET A 42 -16.75 7.28 -10.32
N LYS A 43 -17.89 6.81 -9.82
CA LYS A 43 -18.25 5.40 -9.88
C LYS A 43 -18.35 4.96 -11.33
N ASP A 44 -17.70 3.85 -11.67
CA ASP A 44 -17.75 3.27 -13.00
C ASP A 44 -19.02 2.42 -13.20
N ILE A 45 -19.07 1.65 -14.30
CA ILE A 45 -20.15 0.70 -14.60
C ILE A 45 -20.36 -0.38 -13.52
N THR A 46 -19.41 -0.60 -12.60
CA THR A 46 -19.55 -1.52 -11.47
C THR A 46 -20.16 -0.86 -10.22
N GLY A 47 -20.39 0.46 -10.25
CA GLY A 47 -20.92 1.22 -9.11
C GLY A 47 -19.93 1.45 -7.97
N LEU A 48 -18.66 1.09 -8.19
CA LEU A 48 -17.54 1.19 -7.24
C LEU A 48 -16.59 2.32 -7.64
N THR A 49 -15.90 2.90 -6.66
CA THR A 49 -14.71 3.72 -6.93
C THR A 49 -13.49 2.84 -7.19
N PHE A 50 -12.42 3.38 -7.75
CA PHE A 50 -11.22 2.62 -8.01
C PHE A 50 -10.52 2.16 -6.71
N GLN A 51 -10.48 2.99 -5.67
CA GLN A 51 -10.00 2.55 -4.35
C GLN A 51 -10.82 1.40 -3.76
N GLN A 52 -12.14 1.36 -4.00
CA GLN A 52 -13.00 0.24 -3.58
C GLN A 52 -12.71 -1.03 -4.37
N LYS A 53 -12.36 -0.94 -5.66
CA LYS A 53 -11.90 -2.07 -6.47
C LYS A 53 -10.57 -2.65 -5.95
N ILE A 54 -9.57 -1.80 -5.66
CA ILE A 54 -8.33 -2.24 -5.00
C ILE A 54 -8.63 -2.94 -3.68
N ALA A 55 -9.50 -2.35 -2.85
CA ALA A 55 -9.83 -2.90 -1.54
C ALA A 55 -10.43 -4.31 -1.65
N LYS A 56 -11.32 -4.56 -2.62
CA LYS A 56 -11.88 -5.90 -2.89
C LYS A 56 -10.80 -6.91 -3.31
N VAL A 57 -10.00 -6.59 -4.32
CA VAL A 57 -8.92 -7.49 -4.78
C VAL A 57 -7.90 -7.75 -3.67
N THR A 58 -7.64 -6.77 -2.80
CA THR A 58 -6.76 -6.91 -1.64
C THR A 58 -7.38 -7.77 -0.53
N GLN A 59 -8.70 -7.68 -0.32
CA GLN A 59 -9.44 -8.51 0.64
C GLN A 59 -9.45 -9.99 0.24
N HIS A 60 -9.52 -10.29 -1.07
CA HIS A 60 -9.50 -11.66 -1.60
C HIS A 60 -8.10 -12.12 -2.06
N LYS A 61 -7.03 -11.45 -1.59
CA LYS A 61 -5.64 -11.84 -1.88
C LYS A 61 -5.38 -13.29 -1.46
N GLY A 62 -4.83 -14.09 -2.36
CA GLY A 62 -4.56 -15.52 -2.16
C GLY A 62 -5.79 -16.43 -2.22
N GLN A 63 -6.99 -15.89 -2.51
CA GLN A 63 -8.22 -16.67 -2.68
C GLN A 63 -8.50 -16.95 -4.16
N PHE A 64 -8.99 -18.15 -4.46
CA PHE A 64 -9.44 -18.52 -5.81
C PHE A 64 -10.51 -17.55 -6.33
N GLY A 65 -10.34 -17.07 -7.56
CA GLY A 65 -11.24 -16.07 -8.17
C GLY A 65 -10.82 -14.62 -7.92
N GLY A 66 -9.79 -14.35 -7.10
CA GLY A 66 -9.21 -13.01 -6.99
C GLY A 66 -8.60 -12.51 -8.32
N GLY A 67 -8.21 -13.44 -9.20
CA GLY A 67 -7.83 -13.15 -10.59
C GLY A 67 -9.01 -12.71 -11.46
N ASP A 68 -10.20 -13.30 -11.28
CA ASP A 68 -11.42 -12.83 -11.93
C ASP A 68 -11.82 -11.42 -11.51
N GLU A 69 -11.74 -11.11 -10.21
CA GLU A 69 -11.96 -9.74 -9.73
C GLU A 69 -10.98 -8.75 -10.35
N LEU A 70 -9.69 -9.10 -10.39
CA LEU A 70 -8.66 -8.27 -11.05
C LEU A 70 -9.01 -8.01 -12.53
N ARG A 71 -9.35 -9.08 -13.26
CA ARG A 71 -9.74 -9.00 -14.67
C ARG A 71 -11.03 -8.19 -14.85
N ARG A 72 -12.01 -8.32 -13.97
CA ARG A 72 -13.30 -7.62 -14.06
C ARG A 72 -13.23 -6.14 -13.69
N TYR A 73 -12.27 -5.75 -12.85
CA TYR A 73 -12.11 -4.37 -12.40
C TYR A 73 -11.12 -3.53 -13.20
N PHE A 74 -10.13 -4.15 -13.84
CA PHE A 74 -9.00 -3.48 -14.50
C PHE A 74 -8.70 -4.03 -15.91
N PHE A 75 -9.69 -4.60 -16.60
CA PHE A 75 -9.53 -5.09 -17.97
C PHE A 75 -9.00 -3.99 -18.90
N GLY A 76 -7.93 -4.28 -19.66
CA GLY A 76 -7.32 -3.33 -20.59
C GLY A 76 -6.35 -2.32 -19.98
N ASP A 77 -6.40 -2.08 -18.66
CA ASP A 77 -5.59 -1.05 -17.99
C ASP A 77 -4.26 -1.58 -17.38
N LEU A 78 -3.94 -2.86 -17.57
CA LEU A 78 -2.81 -3.54 -16.92
C LEU A 78 -1.62 -3.75 -17.87
N GLU A 79 -0.51 -3.08 -17.57
CA GLU A 79 0.80 -3.22 -18.22
C GLU A 79 1.61 -4.36 -17.56
N PRO A 80 2.01 -5.43 -18.27
CA PRO A 80 2.87 -6.47 -17.71
C PRO A 80 4.31 -5.99 -17.57
N LEU A 81 4.87 -6.06 -16.35
CA LEU A 81 6.20 -5.55 -16.03
C LEU A 81 7.29 -6.63 -15.92
N GLY A 82 6.91 -7.86 -15.58
CA GLY A 82 7.87 -8.92 -15.30
C GLY A 82 7.22 -10.15 -14.68
N VAL A 83 7.98 -11.24 -14.62
CA VAL A 83 7.52 -12.54 -14.12
C VAL A 83 8.50 -13.05 -13.06
N GLN A 84 7.98 -13.69 -12.01
CA GLN A 84 8.77 -14.28 -10.93
C GLN A 84 8.09 -15.52 -10.34
N PRO A 85 8.83 -16.38 -9.61
CA PRO A 85 8.21 -17.32 -8.69
C PRO A 85 7.55 -16.61 -7.50
N GLY A 86 6.46 -17.18 -7.01
CA GLY A 86 5.72 -16.80 -5.79
C GLY A 86 5.04 -18.01 -5.17
N GLY A 87 4.30 -17.81 -4.07
CA GLY A 87 3.66 -18.89 -3.29
C GLY A 87 2.66 -19.74 -4.08
N ALA A 88 1.96 -19.13 -5.04
CA ALA A 88 1.07 -19.81 -5.97
C ALA A 88 1.76 -20.25 -7.29
N GLY A 89 3.08 -20.38 -7.34
CA GLY A 89 3.80 -20.70 -8.57
C GLY A 89 4.25 -19.45 -9.34
N MET A 90 4.18 -19.46 -10.68
CA MET A 90 4.66 -18.32 -11.47
C MET A 90 3.65 -17.17 -11.44
N VAL A 91 4.14 -15.97 -11.10
CA VAL A 91 3.33 -14.76 -10.96
C VAL A 91 3.86 -13.63 -11.84
N VAL A 92 2.93 -12.86 -12.41
CA VAL A 92 3.20 -11.71 -13.28
C VAL A 92 2.91 -10.43 -12.49
N SER A 93 3.86 -9.48 -12.52
CA SER A 93 3.64 -8.11 -12.03
C SER A 93 2.86 -7.32 -13.08
N LEU A 94 1.63 -6.93 -12.75
CA LEU A 94 0.69 -6.21 -13.62
C LEU A 94 0.45 -4.80 -13.06
N TYR A 95 0.81 -3.76 -13.82
CA TYR A 95 0.77 -2.37 -13.38
C TYR A 95 -0.36 -1.59 -14.03
N ASN A 96 -1.22 -0.98 -13.21
CA ASN A 96 -2.22 -0.02 -13.67
C ASN A 96 -1.59 1.39 -13.72
N LYS A 97 -1.45 1.93 -14.93
CA LYS A 97 -0.84 3.25 -15.15
C LYS A 97 -1.74 4.42 -14.71
N ALA A 98 -3.06 4.29 -14.84
CA ALA A 98 -4.01 5.35 -14.52
C ALA A 98 -4.03 5.69 -13.02
N HIS A 99 -3.76 4.70 -12.17
CA HIS A 99 -3.86 4.84 -10.71
C HIS A 99 -2.59 4.41 -9.95
N ASN A 100 -1.49 4.15 -10.66
CA ASN A 100 -0.16 3.88 -10.09
C ASN A 100 -0.12 2.72 -9.06
N VAL A 101 -0.77 1.61 -9.36
CA VAL A 101 -0.75 0.39 -8.53
C VAL A 101 -0.19 -0.80 -9.31
N THR A 102 0.54 -1.68 -8.64
CA THR A 102 0.95 -2.98 -9.20
C THR A 102 0.28 -4.12 -8.43
N PHE A 103 -0.21 -5.10 -9.17
CA PHE A 103 -0.72 -6.38 -8.69
C PHE A 103 0.24 -7.50 -9.05
N SER A 104 0.39 -8.51 -8.21
CA SER A 104 1.09 -9.76 -8.56
C SER A 104 0.07 -10.87 -8.73
N TYR A 105 -0.07 -11.37 -9.95
CA TYR A 105 -1.14 -12.28 -10.37
C TYR A 105 -0.58 -13.64 -10.80
N CYS A 106 -1.13 -14.73 -10.28
CA CYS A 106 -0.88 -16.08 -10.77
C CYS A 106 -1.98 -16.53 -11.74
N ALA A 107 -1.60 -16.78 -13.00
CA ALA A 107 -2.52 -17.31 -14.00
C ALA A 107 -2.91 -18.78 -13.76
N THR A 108 -2.07 -19.58 -13.09
CA THR A 108 -2.31 -21.02 -12.88
C THR A 108 -3.45 -21.31 -11.92
N TYR A 109 -3.64 -20.47 -10.90
CA TYR A 109 -4.67 -20.64 -9.87
C TYR A 109 -5.71 -19.50 -9.85
N ASP A 110 -5.63 -18.54 -10.80
CA ASP A 110 -6.49 -17.35 -10.86
C ASP A 110 -6.54 -16.57 -9.53
N VAL A 111 -5.36 -16.30 -8.95
CA VAL A 111 -5.20 -15.60 -7.67
C VAL A 111 -4.31 -14.37 -7.77
N VAL A 112 -4.63 -13.33 -7.01
CA VAL A 112 -3.72 -12.20 -6.76
C VAL A 112 -2.99 -12.45 -5.44
N VAL A 113 -1.66 -12.51 -5.47
CA VAL A 113 -0.82 -12.83 -4.29
C VAL A 113 -0.20 -11.59 -3.64
N ALA A 114 -0.12 -10.46 -4.35
CA ALA A 114 0.37 -9.19 -3.80
C ALA A 114 -0.28 -7.98 -4.47
N VAL A 115 -0.41 -6.88 -3.74
CA VAL A 115 -0.90 -5.58 -4.23
C VAL A 115 -0.04 -4.50 -3.59
N LYS A 116 0.45 -3.53 -4.37
CA LYS A 116 1.33 -2.47 -3.87
C LYS A 116 1.21 -1.20 -4.70
N GLN A 117 1.19 -0.05 -4.03
CA GLN A 117 1.24 1.25 -4.71
C GLN A 117 2.63 1.49 -5.31
N GLY A 118 2.68 2.17 -6.45
CA GLY A 118 3.87 2.37 -7.28
C GLY A 118 4.01 1.33 -8.41
N LYS A 119 4.93 1.62 -9.33
CA LYS A 119 5.37 0.71 -10.41
C LYS A 119 6.40 -0.29 -9.88
N VAL A 120 6.02 -1.57 -9.72
CA VAL A 120 6.84 -2.61 -9.09
C VAL A 120 7.16 -3.72 -10.11
N THR A 121 8.37 -3.72 -10.67
CA THR A 121 8.78 -4.75 -11.65
C THR A 121 8.88 -6.14 -11.01
N ARG A 122 9.42 -6.21 -9.78
CA ARG A 122 9.58 -7.44 -9.01
C ARG A 122 9.19 -7.21 -7.55
N PHE A 123 8.29 -8.03 -7.03
CA PHE A 123 7.90 -8.03 -5.62
C PHE A 123 8.93 -8.77 -4.76
N PRO A 124 9.16 -8.33 -3.51
CA PRO A 124 9.89 -9.11 -2.51
C PRO A 124 9.30 -10.52 -2.35
N ALA A 125 10.15 -11.54 -2.24
CA ALA A 125 9.72 -12.95 -2.21
C ALA A 125 8.82 -13.30 -1.00
N ASN A 126 8.85 -12.50 0.06
CA ASN A 126 7.98 -12.62 1.22
C ASN A 126 6.56 -12.02 1.01
N GLU A 127 6.38 -11.11 0.03
CA GLU A 127 5.09 -10.46 -0.28
C GLU A 127 4.25 -11.30 -1.26
N VAL A 128 4.89 -12.04 -2.18
CA VAL A 128 4.22 -12.94 -3.15
C VAL A 128 3.90 -14.30 -2.54
N LYS A 129 2.88 -14.32 -1.67
CA LYS A 129 2.33 -15.52 -1.02
C LYS A 129 0.83 -15.61 -1.19
#